data_AF-A0A416D9Y2-F1
#
_entry.id   AF-A0A416D9Y2-F1
#
_cell.length_a   1.000
_cell.length_b   1.000
_cell.length_c   1.000
_cell.angle_alpha   90.00
_cell.angle_beta   90.00
_cell.angle_gamma   90.00
#
_symmetry.space_group_name_H-M   'P 1'
#
loop_
_entity.id
_entity.type
_entity.pdbx_description
1 polymer ?
#
loop_
_entity_poly.entity_id
_entity_poly.type
_entity_poly.pdbx_seq_one_letter_code
_entity_poly.pdbx_strand_id
1 'polypeptide(L)'
;MNLNAAMRKLQRAILVRTGLVVKIGTSQFHSKDQNRMITMYSLTTPVLQENRRGEWRMKDYEIIRTASQIEIVMTLREIWTQLEGWA
;
A
#
# COMPACT_ATOMS: atom_id res chain seq x y z
N MET A 1 16.96 8.59 6.77
CA MET A 1 15.51 8.52 7.07
C MET A 1 15.11 7.06 7.26
N ASN A 2 14.45 6.68 8.36
CA ASN A 2 13.99 5.31 8.56
C ASN A 2 12.65 5.10 7.83
N LEU A 3 12.71 4.52 6.62
CA LEU A 3 11.54 4.34 5.75
C LEU A 3 10.48 3.43 6.38
N ASN A 4 10.89 2.40 7.14
CA ASN A 4 9.95 1.53 7.87
C ASN A 4 9.16 2.30 8.93
N ALA A 5 9.84 3.16 9.70
CA ALA A 5 9.18 4.00 10.69
C ALA A 5 8.23 5.02 10.03
N ALA A 6 8.66 5.63 8.92
CA ALA A 6 7.85 6.58 8.16
C ALA A 6 6.58 5.92 7.60
N MET A 7 6.70 4.76 6.94
CA MET A 7 5.56 3.99 6.42
C MET A 7 4.54 3.67 7.52
N ARG A 8 4.99 3.12 8.66
CA ARG A 8 4.09 2.75 9.76
C ARG A 8 3.42 3.97 10.39
N LYS A 9 4.15 5.09 10.51
CA LYS A 9 3.60 6.35 11.04
C LYS A 9 2.49 6.89 10.13
N LEU A 10 2.74 6.93 8.82
CA LEU A 10 1.75 7.38 7.83
C LEU A 10 0.54 6.44 7.76
N GLN A 11 0.76 5.12 7.72
CA GLN A 11 -0.31 4.13 7.74
C GLN A 11 -1.23 4.32 8.95
N ARG A 12 -0.66 4.50 10.14
CA ARG A 12 -1.42 4.76 11.37
C ARG A 12 -2.15 6.08 11.32
N ALA A 13 -1.51 7.15 10.82
CA ALA A 13 -2.13 8.47 10.71
C ALA A 13 -3.37 8.42 9.81
N ILE A 14 -3.24 7.86 8.60
CA ILE A 14 -4.34 7.68 7.63
C ILE A 14 -5.50 6.93 8.30
N LEU A 15 -5.22 5.78 8.92
CA LEU A 15 -6.23 4.99 9.60
C LEU A 15 -6.97 5.78 10.69
N VAL A 16 -6.23 6.45 11.58
CA VAL A 16 -6.81 7.15 12.74
C VAL A 16 -7.61 8.39 12.32
N ARG A 17 -7.13 9.16 11.34
CA ARG A 17 -7.76 10.43 10.97
C ARG A 17 -8.94 10.29 10.02
N THR A 18 -8.92 9.26 9.17
CA THR A 18 -9.85 9.14 8.04
C THR A 18 -10.67 7.85 8.08
N GLY A 19 -10.26 6.85 8.87
CA GLY A 19 -10.86 5.51 8.86
C GLY A 19 -10.45 4.66 7.66
N LEU A 20 -9.68 5.19 6.71
CA LEU A 20 -9.21 4.44 5.54
C LEU A 20 -8.19 3.38 5.96
N VAL A 21 -8.51 2.12 5.68
CA VAL A 21 -7.60 1.01 5.90
C VAL A 21 -6.66 0.88 4.71
N VAL A 22 -5.35 1.02 4.97
CA VAL A 22 -4.30 0.76 3.99
C VAL A 22 -3.39 -0.34 4.53
N LYS A 23 -3.12 -1.36 3.72
CA LYS A 23 -2.30 -2.52 4.05
C LYS A 23 -0.98 -2.44 3.27
N ILE A 24 0.12 -2.74 3.97
CA ILE A 24 1.46 -2.81 3.37
C ILE A 24 1.85 -4.28 3.34
N GLY A 25 2.08 -4.80 2.13
CA GLY A 25 2.58 -6.16 1.90
C GLY A 25 4.03 -6.15 1.45
N THR A 26 4.74 -7.23 1.74
CA THR A 26 6.08 -7.50 1.22
C THR A 26 6.12 -8.91 0.63
N SER A 27 6.83 -9.05 -0.48
CA SER A 27 7.09 -10.35 -1.12
C SER A 27 8.47 -10.31 -1.74
N GLN A 28 9.07 -11.47 -2.01
CA GLN A 28 10.38 -11.54 -2.64
C GLN A 28 10.37 -12.49 -3.83
N PHE A 29 11.21 -12.21 -4.82
CA PHE A 29 11.47 -13.14 -5.92
C PHE A 29 12.95 -13.11 -6.30
N HIS A 30 13.46 -14.22 -6.83
CA HIS A 30 14.82 -14.29 -7.33
C HIS A 30 14.90 -13.72 -8.74
N SER A 31 15.64 -12.62 -8.94
CA SER A 31 15.92 -12.08 -10.28
C SER A 31 17.13 -12.80 -10.86
N LYS A 32 16.92 -13.48 -12.00
CA LYS A 32 18.03 -14.12 -12.74
C LYS A 32 19.00 -13.07 -13.28
N ASP A 33 18.49 -11.96 -13.80
CA ASP A 33 19.30 -10.90 -14.41
C ASP A 33 20.22 -10.19 -13.40
N GLN A 34 19.72 -9.95 -12.18
CA GLN A 34 20.50 -9.32 -11.11
C GLN A 34 21.18 -10.32 -10.16
N ASN A 35 20.95 -11.63 -10.38
CA ASN A 35 21.40 -12.74 -9.53
C ASN A 35 21.21 -12.50 -8.02
N ARG A 36 20.05 -11.97 -7.63
CA ARG A 36 19.71 -11.68 -6.24
C ARG A 36 18.22 -11.74 -5.97
N MET A 37 17.87 -11.88 -4.69
CA MET A 37 16.49 -11.69 -4.22
C MET A 37 16.10 -10.22 -4.29
N ILE A 38 14.99 -9.93 -4.96
CA ILE A 38 14.37 -8.60 -5.00
C ILE A 38 13.17 -8.60 -4.08
N THR A 39 13.12 -7.64 -3.17
CA THR A 39 11.94 -7.39 -2.34
C THR A 39 10.99 -6.47 -3.10
N MET A 40 9.76 -6.92 -3.27
CA MET A 40 8.64 -6.14 -3.74
C MET A 40 7.77 -5.71 -2.56
N TYR A 41 7.38 -4.46 -2.57
CA TYR A 41 6.41 -3.87 -1.66
C TYR A 41 5.09 -3.69 -2.41
N SER A 42 3.99 -3.85 -1.69
CA SER A 42 2.64 -3.57 -2.21
C SER A 42 1.86 -2.74 -1.23
N LEU A 43 1.11 -1.77 -1.74
CA LEU A 43 0.13 -1.02 -0.98
C LEU A 43 -1.27 -1.41 -1.47
N THR A 44 -2.13 -1.88 -0.56
CA THR A 44 -3.49 -2.30 -0.90
C THR A 44 -4.51 -1.67 0.03
N THR A 45 -5.77 -1.59 -0.40
CA THR A 45 -6.89 -1.14 0.43
C THR A 45 -8.08 -2.08 0.24
N PRO A 46 -8.78 -2.51 1.31
CA PRO A 46 -9.93 -3.37 1.19
C PRO A 46 -11.11 -2.60 0.60
N VAL A 47 -11.62 -3.05 -0.54
CA VAL A 47 -12.80 -2.51 -1.20
C VAL A 47 -13.85 -3.58 -1.37
N LEU A 48 -15.12 -3.17 -1.36
CA LEU A 48 -16.20 -4.06 -1.76
C LEU A 48 -16.20 -4.13 -3.29
N GLN A 49 -16.00 -5.33 -3.84
CA GLN A 49 -15.97 -5.55 -5.29
C GLN A 49 -16.90 -6.70 -5.66
N GLU A 50 -17.66 -6.52 -6.73
CA GLU A 50 -18.46 -7.57 -7.34
C GLU A 50 -17.57 -8.56 -8.10
N ASN A 51 -17.77 -9.85 -7.88
CA ASN A 51 -17.05 -10.88 -8.62
C ASN A 51 -17.74 -11.20 -9.96
N ARG A 52 -17.12 -12.04 -10.79
CA ARG A 52 -17.68 -12.47 -12.09
C ARG A 52 -19.03 -13.21 -12.00
N ARG A 53 -19.46 -13.60 -10.79
CA ARG A 53 -20.72 -14.28 -10.51
C ARG A 53 -21.80 -13.33 -9.95
N GLY A 54 -21.51 -12.04 -9.84
CA GLY A 54 -22.42 -11.04 -9.28
C GLY A 54 -22.45 -10.97 -7.76
N GLU A 55 -21.52 -11.64 -7.05
CA GLU A 55 -21.47 -11.60 -5.60
C GLU A 55 -20.51 -10.50 -5.14
N TRP A 56 -20.98 -9.64 -4.22
CA TRP A 56 -20.16 -8.63 -3.57
C TRP A 56 -19.29 -9.28 -2.49
N ARG A 57 -17.97 -9.08 -2.58
CA ARG A 57 -17.02 -9.55 -1.58
C ARG A 57 -15.97 -8.48 -1.29
N MET A 58 -15.49 -8.45 -0.05
CA MET A 58 -14.34 -7.63 0.30
C MET A 58 -13.10 -8.20 -0.37
N LYS A 59 -12.36 -7.36 -1.10
CA LYS A 59 -11.10 -7.71 -1.74
C LYS A 59 -10.09 -6.60 -1.54
N ASP A 60 -8.83 -6.98 -1.38
CA ASP A 60 -7.73 -6.01 -1.36
C ASP A 60 -7.45 -5.53 -2.79
N TYR A 61 -7.74 -4.26 -3.03
CA TYR A 61 -7.40 -3.56 -4.27
C TYR A 61 -5.96 -3.04 -4.19
N GLU A 62 -5.16 -3.33 -5.21
CA GLU A 62 -3.77 -2.90 -5.29
C GLU A 62 -3.69 -1.44 -5.75
N ILE A 63 -3.10 -0.59 -4.93
CA ILE A 63 -2.82 0.82 -5.24
C ILE A 63 -1.51 0.92 -6.01
N ILE A 64 -0.46 0.28 -5.49
CA ILE A 64 0.86 0.22 -6.13
C ILE A 64 1.61 -1.04 -5.70
N ARG A 65 2.43 -1.57 -6.62
CA ARG A 65 3.39 -2.64 -6.36
C ARG A 65 4.74 -2.27 -6.97
N THR A 66 5.79 -2.24 -6.16
CA THR A 66 7.09 -1.70 -6.57
C THR A 66 8.25 -2.33 -5.79
N ALA A 67 9.44 -2.36 -6.38
CA ALA A 67 10.68 -2.70 -5.67
C ALA A 67 11.23 -1.52 -4.83
N SER A 68 10.62 -0.34 -4.93
CA SER A 68 11.07 0.90 -4.30
C SER A 68 10.30 1.18 -3.00
N GLN A 69 10.99 1.04 -1.87
CA GLN A 69 10.38 1.36 -0.57
C GLN A 69 10.05 2.86 -0.42
N ILE A 70 10.81 3.74 -1.08
CA ILE A 70 10.56 5.19 -1.03
C ILE A 70 9.28 5.56 -1.79
N GLU A 71 8.97 4.87 -2.89
CA GLU A 71 7.70 5.07 -3.61
C GLU A 71 6.50 4.75 -2.71
N ILE A 72 6.56 3.68 -1.91
CA ILE A 72 5.49 3.37 -0.94
C ILE A 72 5.29 4.51 0.07
N VAL A 73 6.39 5.08 0.59
CA VAL A 73 6.31 6.23 1.51
C VAL A 73 5.69 7.45 0.82
N MET A 74 6.06 7.72 -0.42
CA MET A 74 5.51 8.85 -1.18
C MET A 74 4.03 8.64 -1.50
N THR A 75 3.62 7.45 -1.92
CA THR A 75 2.19 7.13 -2.15
C THR A 75 1.38 7.27 -0.86
N LEU A 76 1.88 6.79 0.29
CA LEU A 76 1.23 7.01 1.58
C LEU A 76 1.12 8.49 1.95
N ARG A 77 2.15 9.28 1.65
CA ARG A 77 2.14 10.74 1.87
C ARG A 77 1.12 11.42 0.97
N GLU A 78 1.04 11.05 -0.30
CA GLU A 78 0.05 11.59 -1.25
C GLU A 78 -1.38 11.28 -0.80
N ILE A 79 -1.66 10.05 -0.40
CA ILE A 79 -2.95 9.66 0.18
C ILE A 79 -3.28 10.53 1.40
N TRP A 80 -2.32 10.69 2.33
CA TRP A 80 -2.49 11.53 3.51
C TRP A 80 -2.83 12.98 3.15
N THR A 81 -2.05 13.61 2.26
CA THR A 81 -2.24 15.01 1.86
C THR A 81 -3.56 15.22 1.11
N GLN A 82 -3.96 14.28 0.25
CA GLN A 82 -5.25 14.35 -0.44
C GLN A 82 -6.42 14.27 0.55
N LEU A 83 -6.31 13.44 1.59
CA LEU A 83 -7.36 13.31 2.61
C LEU A 83 -7.38 14.47 3.60
N GLU A 84 -6.24 15.11 3.90
CA GLU A 84 -6.21 16.34 4.70
C GLU A 84 -6.95 17.50 4.03
N GLY A 85 -6.89 17.61 2.70
CA GLY A 85 -7.62 18.64 1.95
C GLY A 85 -9.14 18.48 1.93
N TRP A 86 -9.67 17.37 2.46
CA TRP A 86 -11.10 17.06 2.53
C TRP A 86 -11.70 17.23 3.94
N ALA A 87 -10.88 17.55 4.96
CA ALA A 87 -11.28 17.67 6.36
C ALA A 87 -11.56 19.12 6.79
#